data_AF-A0A661P7F6-F1
#
_entry.id   AF-A0A661P7F6-F1
#
_cell.length_a   1.000
_cell.length_b   1.000
_cell.length_c   1.000
_cell.angle_alpha   90.00
_cell.angle_beta   90.00
_cell.angle_gamma   90.00
#
_symmetry.space_group_name_H-M   'P 1'
#
loop_
_entity.id
_entity.type
_entity.pdbx_description
1 polymer ?
#
loop_
_entity_poly.entity_id
_entity_poly.type
_entity_poly.pdbx_seq_one_letter_code
_entity_poly.pdbx_strand_id
1 'polypeptide(L)'
;MGCGDPCVDTVCLQDSFCCDTEWDLLCVDEAVSFCGVSCGGGGGSPAPGDLVITEIMNNPSGVSDSVGEWFEIHNDTNSPIDLSGLVIRHQATDPQAVHTISQTVMVLPGGYAVLGINANASVNGNVTVDYQYANTINLNNTADYLAIETASQVVIDETSYDQVSGLDPDGKSRSLNPNYLTAFDNDTDLRFCEATSPISGGTDLGSPGLGNDNCI
;
A
#
# COMPACT_ATOMS: atom_id res chain seq x y z
N MET A 1 4.41 15.82 -19.07
CA MET A 1 5.31 15.70 -20.23
C MET A 1 6.73 15.71 -19.70
N GLY A 2 7.31 14.53 -19.51
CA GLY A 2 8.72 14.34 -19.18
C GLY A 2 9.18 14.82 -17.80
N CYS A 3 10.34 14.33 -17.36
CA CYS A 3 10.89 14.42 -16.00
C CYS A 3 11.29 15.82 -15.53
N GLY A 4 10.77 16.88 -16.15
CA GLY A 4 11.24 18.25 -15.94
C GLY A 4 12.72 18.47 -16.32
N ASP A 5 13.33 17.52 -17.04
CA ASP A 5 14.77 17.43 -17.33
C ASP A 5 15.06 17.79 -18.82
N PRO A 6 16.20 18.43 -19.14
CA PRO A 6 16.70 18.63 -20.51
C PRO A 6 16.78 17.37 -21.41
N CYS A 7 16.68 16.16 -20.87
CA CYS A 7 16.68 14.90 -21.63
C CYS A 7 15.40 14.66 -22.45
N VAL A 8 14.28 15.34 -22.15
CA VAL A 8 13.00 15.13 -22.86
C VAL A 8 13.13 15.32 -24.37
N ASP A 9 13.85 16.36 -24.81
CA ASP A 9 14.08 16.61 -26.24
C ASP A 9 14.97 15.53 -26.89
N THR A 10 15.86 14.90 -26.11
CA THR A 10 16.74 13.84 -26.60
C THR A 10 15.96 12.55 -26.82
N VAL A 11 15.09 12.18 -25.88
CA VAL A 11 14.20 11.01 -26.02
C VAL A 11 13.19 11.25 -27.14
N CYS A 12 12.58 12.44 -27.23
CA CYS A 12 11.67 12.80 -28.32
C CYS A 12 12.28 12.64 -29.72
N LEU A 13 13.57 12.92 -29.88
CA LEU A 13 14.27 12.72 -31.15
C LEU A 13 14.52 11.26 -31.50
N GLN A 14 14.51 10.36 -30.51
CA GLN A 14 14.68 8.92 -30.73
C GLN A 14 13.32 8.22 -30.89
N ASP A 15 12.38 8.54 -30.01
CA ASP A 15 11.01 8.05 -30.05
C ASP A 15 10.02 9.22 -30.05
N SER A 16 9.41 9.45 -31.23
CA SER A 16 8.39 10.49 -31.38
C SER A 16 7.12 10.16 -30.60
N PHE A 17 6.86 8.90 -30.25
CA PHE A 17 5.74 8.53 -29.39
C PHE A 17 5.82 9.26 -28.05
N CYS A 18 7.02 9.38 -27.47
CA CYS A 18 7.28 10.02 -26.19
C CYS A 18 6.94 11.51 -26.13
N CYS A 19 6.91 12.21 -27.28
CA CYS A 19 6.57 13.63 -27.33
C CYS A 19 5.28 13.95 -28.09
N ASP A 20 4.85 13.09 -29.02
CA ASP A 20 3.67 13.34 -29.85
C ASP A 20 2.44 12.55 -29.36
N THR A 21 2.64 11.48 -28.58
CA THR A 21 1.56 10.59 -28.14
C THR A 21 1.45 10.54 -26.63
N GLU A 22 2.43 9.96 -25.93
CA GLU A 22 2.41 9.81 -24.48
C GLU A 22 3.83 9.57 -23.93
N TRP A 23 4.11 10.13 -22.75
CA TRP A 23 5.34 9.84 -22.01
C TRP A 23 5.08 8.66 -21.05
N ASP A 24 5.46 7.45 -21.47
CA ASP A 24 5.23 6.19 -20.74
C ASP A 24 6.52 5.59 -20.15
N LEU A 25 6.46 4.34 -19.66
CA LEU A 25 7.63 3.66 -19.07
C LEU A 25 8.73 3.33 -20.09
N LEU A 26 8.41 3.21 -21.38
CA LEU A 26 9.44 3.03 -22.40
C LEU A 26 10.24 4.32 -22.58
N CYS A 27 9.57 5.48 -22.57
CA CYS A 27 10.22 6.79 -22.61
C CYS A 27 11.16 7.01 -21.41
N VAL A 28 10.86 6.41 -20.26
CA VAL A 28 11.68 6.43 -19.04
C VAL A 28 12.94 5.58 -19.19
N ASP A 29 12.80 4.34 -19.67
CA ASP A 29 13.94 3.44 -19.95
C ASP A 29 14.86 4.01 -21.03
N GLU A 30 14.28 4.70 -22.02
CA GLU A 30 15.01 5.42 -23.05
C GLU A 30 15.77 6.62 -22.49
N ALA A 31 15.20 7.38 -21.56
CA ALA A 31 15.92 8.48 -20.90
C ALA A 31 17.17 7.98 -20.15
N VAL A 32 17.10 6.81 -19.50
CA VAL A 32 18.26 6.15 -18.88
C VAL A 32 19.29 5.78 -19.94
N SER A 33 18.85 5.20 -21.05
CA SER A 33 19.72 4.68 -22.10
C SER A 33 20.42 5.78 -22.91
N PHE A 34 19.71 6.88 -23.21
CA PHE A 34 20.19 7.93 -24.11
C PHE A 34 20.87 9.09 -23.38
N CYS A 35 20.45 9.38 -22.15
CA CYS A 35 20.97 10.54 -21.41
C CYS A 35 21.68 10.14 -20.11
N GLY A 36 21.60 8.87 -19.68
CA GLY A 36 22.07 8.47 -18.34
C GLY A 36 21.26 9.10 -17.21
N VAL A 37 20.08 9.63 -17.53
CA VAL A 37 19.18 10.28 -16.57
C VAL A 37 18.11 9.26 -16.19
N SER A 38 18.03 8.92 -14.90
CA SER A 38 16.87 8.20 -14.38
C SER A 38 15.71 9.16 -14.26
N CYS A 39 14.68 8.86 -15.02
CA CYS A 39 13.67 9.82 -15.40
C CYS A 39 12.34 9.26 -14.92
N GLY A 40 12.16 9.12 -13.60
CA GLY A 40 11.11 8.29 -13.02
C GLY A 40 9.72 8.57 -13.59
N GLY A 41 9.21 7.67 -14.42
CA GLY A 41 7.78 7.38 -14.49
C GLY A 41 7.43 6.60 -13.23
N GLY A 42 7.42 7.30 -12.09
CA GLY A 42 7.62 6.69 -10.76
C GLY A 42 9.08 6.21 -10.58
N GLY A 43 9.68 6.33 -9.39
CA GLY A 43 10.96 5.62 -9.15
C GLY A 43 12.16 6.45 -8.71
N GLY A 44 11.97 7.47 -7.87
CA GLY A 44 12.66 7.34 -6.59
C GLY A 44 11.99 6.18 -5.87
N SER A 45 12.74 5.30 -5.18
CA SER A 45 12.09 4.45 -4.18
C SER A 45 11.24 5.38 -3.30
N PRO A 46 9.97 5.07 -3.01
CA PRO A 46 9.12 5.93 -2.21
C PRO A 46 9.87 6.37 -0.95
N ALA A 47 9.77 7.65 -0.64
CA ALA A 47 10.38 8.24 0.53
C ALA A 47 9.50 8.02 1.76
N PRO A 48 10.05 8.13 2.98
CA PRO A 48 9.24 8.16 4.20
C PRO A 48 8.08 9.17 4.07
N GLY A 49 6.85 8.68 4.25
CA GLY A 49 5.62 9.47 4.13
C GLY A 49 4.90 9.41 2.78
N ASP A 50 5.50 8.85 1.73
CA ASP A 50 4.85 8.79 0.40
C ASP A 50 3.68 7.79 0.36
N LEU A 51 3.74 6.75 1.19
CA LEU A 51 2.69 5.77 1.36
C LEU A 51 2.22 5.79 2.82
N VAL A 52 0.95 5.46 3.07
CA VAL A 52 0.36 5.43 4.41
C VAL A 52 -0.47 4.16 4.57
N ILE A 53 -0.22 3.36 5.60
CA ILE A 53 -1.03 2.23 6.02
C ILE A 53 -2.26 2.82 6.69
N THR A 54 -3.43 2.56 6.09
CA THR A 54 -4.68 3.25 6.44
C THR A 54 -5.71 2.32 7.05
N GLU A 55 -5.71 1.04 6.69
CA GLU A 55 -6.70 0.10 7.17
C GLU A 55 -6.06 -1.28 7.40
N ILE A 56 -6.41 -1.95 8.49
CA ILE A 56 -5.86 -3.26 8.87
C ILE A 56 -6.99 -4.17 9.32
N MET A 57 -7.19 -5.28 8.63
CA MET A 57 -8.05 -6.38 9.05
C MET A 57 -7.18 -7.52 9.61
N ASN A 58 -6.88 -7.43 10.91
CA ASN A 58 -6.07 -8.43 11.63
C ASN A 58 -6.92 -9.57 12.24
N ASN A 59 -8.24 -9.43 12.33
CA ASN A 59 -9.09 -10.41 13.00
C ASN A 59 -10.47 -10.56 12.32
N PRO A 60 -10.53 -11.10 11.08
CA PRO A 60 -11.79 -11.31 10.37
C PRO A 60 -12.75 -12.25 11.14
N SER A 61 -14.06 -12.01 11.05
CA SER A 61 -15.07 -12.88 11.68
C SER A 61 -15.87 -13.70 10.67
N GLY A 62 -15.97 -13.20 9.42
CA GLY A 62 -16.70 -13.86 8.34
C GLY A 62 -15.98 -15.09 7.78
N VAL A 63 -14.66 -15.09 7.87
CA VAL A 63 -13.75 -16.13 7.41
C VAL A 63 -12.60 -16.26 8.40
N SER A 64 -11.78 -17.30 8.30
CA SER A 64 -10.61 -17.43 9.17
C SER A 64 -9.50 -16.44 8.81
N ASP A 65 -8.71 -16.07 9.81
CA ASP A 65 -7.48 -15.27 9.71
C ASP A 65 -6.58 -15.68 8.54
N SER A 66 -6.33 -16.99 8.39
CA SER A 66 -5.53 -17.58 7.30
C SER A 66 -6.10 -17.43 5.88
N VAL A 67 -7.18 -16.66 5.73
CA VAL A 67 -7.90 -16.42 4.48
C VAL A 67 -8.30 -14.95 4.35
N GLY A 68 -8.77 -14.31 5.43
CA GLY A 68 -9.37 -12.98 5.41
C GLY A 68 -8.51 -11.82 5.88
N GLU A 69 -7.27 -12.05 6.32
CA GLU A 69 -6.38 -10.95 6.72
C GLU A 69 -5.94 -10.12 5.51
N TRP A 70 -5.96 -8.80 5.67
CA TRP A 70 -5.48 -7.83 4.70
C TRP A 70 -5.14 -6.50 5.38
N PHE A 71 -4.40 -5.65 4.66
CA PHE A 71 -4.19 -4.25 5.01
C PHE A 71 -4.22 -3.38 3.75
N GLU A 72 -4.42 -2.09 3.95
CA GLU A 72 -4.53 -1.09 2.88
C GLU A 72 -3.43 -0.04 2.98
N ILE A 73 -2.92 0.33 1.82
CA ILE A 73 -1.97 1.43 1.64
C ILE A 73 -2.61 2.53 0.80
N HIS A 74 -2.45 3.77 1.25
CA HIS A 74 -2.76 4.99 0.52
C HIS A 74 -1.50 5.63 -0.08
N ASN A 75 -1.60 6.20 -1.28
CA ASN A 75 -0.54 7.03 -1.87
C ASN A 75 -0.81 8.51 -1.60
N ASP A 76 -0.06 9.11 -0.67
CA ASP A 76 -0.19 10.52 -0.25
C ASP A 76 0.54 11.50 -1.20
N THR A 77 1.08 10.99 -2.31
CA THR A 77 1.78 11.81 -3.31
C THR A 77 0.87 12.22 -4.47
N ASN A 78 1.37 13.15 -5.28
CA ASN A 78 0.72 13.60 -6.50
C ASN A 78 1.14 12.79 -7.76
N SER A 79 1.87 11.69 -7.57
CA SER A 79 2.39 10.84 -8.65
C SER A 79 2.04 9.38 -8.39
N PRO A 80 1.85 8.56 -9.44
CA PRO A 80 1.62 7.13 -9.23
C PRO A 80 2.87 6.46 -8.62
N ILE A 81 2.66 5.49 -7.74
CA ILE A 81 3.71 4.67 -7.12
C ILE A 81 3.47 3.21 -7.50
N ASP A 82 4.48 2.53 -8.04
CA ASP A 82 4.49 1.07 -8.15
C ASP A 82 5.05 0.47 -6.86
N LEU A 83 4.31 -0.45 -6.24
CA LEU A 83 4.77 -1.14 -5.03
C LEU A 83 5.77 -2.27 -5.34
N SER A 84 6.01 -2.60 -6.62
CA SER A 84 6.95 -3.67 -6.98
C SER A 84 8.35 -3.44 -6.39
N GLY A 85 8.90 -4.49 -5.79
CA GLY A 85 10.19 -4.46 -5.10
C GLY A 85 10.18 -3.87 -3.69
N LEU A 86 9.07 -3.29 -3.22
CA LEU A 86 8.92 -2.92 -1.82
C LEU A 86 8.78 -4.16 -0.94
N VAL A 87 9.07 -3.99 0.35
CA VAL A 87 9.06 -5.04 1.36
C VAL A 87 7.99 -4.72 2.38
N ILE A 88 7.05 -5.66 2.56
CA ILE A 88 6.14 -5.68 3.69
C ILE A 88 6.88 -6.34 4.84
N ARG A 89 6.95 -5.69 5.99
CA ARG A 89 7.46 -6.27 7.24
C ARG A 89 6.30 -6.43 8.20
N HIS A 90 6.23 -7.59 8.85
CA HIS A 90 5.54 -7.71 10.12
C HIS A 90 6.56 -8.02 11.22
N GLN A 91 6.23 -7.85 12.51
CA GLN A 91 7.17 -8.08 13.62
C GLN A 91 8.55 -7.41 13.46
N ALA A 92 8.70 -6.18 13.94
CA ALA A 92 9.87 -5.30 13.76
C ALA A 92 11.27 -5.95 13.92
N THR A 93 11.39 -7.00 14.73
CA THR A 93 12.69 -7.62 15.07
C THR A 93 12.94 -9.00 14.46
N ASP A 94 11.95 -9.62 13.81
CA ASP A 94 12.14 -10.91 13.14
C ASP A 94 12.66 -10.69 11.71
N PRO A 95 13.89 -11.11 11.39
CA PRO A 95 14.44 -10.94 10.04
C PRO A 95 13.76 -11.81 8.98
N GLN A 96 12.90 -12.77 9.35
CA GLN A 96 12.13 -13.62 8.43
C GLN A 96 10.70 -13.14 8.22
N ALA A 97 10.22 -12.22 9.04
CA ALA A 97 8.87 -11.67 8.98
C ALA A 97 8.72 -10.60 7.89
N VAL A 98 9.14 -10.94 6.67
CA VAL A 98 9.17 -10.03 5.51
C VAL A 98 8.62 -10.69 4.26
N HIS A 99 8.03 -9.87 3.39
CA HIS A 99 7.56 -10.28 2.07
C HIS A 99 7.88 -9.22 1.03
N THR A 100 8.56 -9.60 -0.06
CA THR A 100 8.81 -8.68 -1.18
C THR A 100 7.65 -8.71 -2.16
N ILE A 101 7.15 -7.53 -2.52
CA ILE A 101 6.13 -7.37 -3.55
C ILE A 101 6.75 -7.69 -4.92
N SER A 102 6.34 -8.81 -5.51
CA SER A 102 7.03 -9.43 -6.66
C SER A 102 6.44 -9.08 -8.03
N GLN A 103 5.35 -8.31 -8.05
CA GLN A 103 4.67 -7.88 -9.27
C GLN A 103 4.28 -6.40 -9.17
N THR A 104 4.00 -5.78 -10.31
CA THR A 104 3.51 -4.40 -10.36
C THR A 104 2.15 -4.26 -9.68
N VAL A 105 2.05 -3.27 -8.81
CA VAL A 105 0.83 -2.81 -8.16
C VAL A 105 0.86 -1.29 -8.19
N MET A 106 0.17 -0.71 -9.17
CA MET A 106 0.15 0.74 -9.37
C MET A 106 -0.87 1.39 -8.44
N VAL A 107 -0.40 2.20 -7.49
CA VAL A 107 -1.24 3.05 -6.65
C VAL A 107 -1.24 4.45 -7.24
N LEU A 108 -2.38 4.86 -7.81
CA LEU A 108 -2.54 6.20 -8.39
C LEU A 108 -2.42 7.29 -7.30
N PRO A 109 -2.15 8.57 -7.67
CA PRO A 109 -2.16 9.68 -6.71
C PRO A 109 -3.45 9.72 -5.89
N GLY A 110 -3.34 9.77 -4.57
CA GLY A 110 -4.49 9.72 -3.66
C GLY A 110 -5.29 8.41 -3.70
N GLY A 111 -4.79 7.40 -4.40
CA GLY A 111 -5.40 6.08 -4.53
C GLY A 111 -5.05 5.16 -3.37
N TYR A 112 -5.67 3.98 -3.39
CA TYR A 112 -5.49 2.94 -2.39
C TYR A 112 -5.13 1.61 -3.07
N ALA A 113 -4.42 0.75 -2.34
CA ALA A 113 -4.19 -0.63 -2.74
C ALA A 113 -4.34 -1.55 -1.52
N VAL A 114 -5.02 -2.67 -1.75
CA VAL A 114 -5.30 -3.69 -0.73
C VAL A 114 -4.36 -4.87 -0.93
N LEU A 115 -3.62 -5.21 0.13
CA LEU A 115 -2.70 -6.34 0.16
C LEU A 115 -3.23 -7.37 1.15
N GLY A 116 -3.34 -8.64 0.75
CA GLY A 116 -3.99 -9.65 1.60
C GLY A 116 -3.49 -11.08 1.42
N ILE A 117 -3.92 -11.97 2.32
CA ILE A 117 -3.55 -13.40 2.29
C ILE A 117 -4.11 -14.11 1.06
N ASN A 118 -5.33 -13.79 0.65
CA ASN A 118 -6.04 -14.49 -0.41
C ASN A 118 -6.77 -13.52 -1.33
N ALA A 119 -6.44 -13.49 -2.62
CA ALA A 119 -7.10 -12.62 -3.59
C ALA A 119 -8.39 -13.19 -4.18
N ASN A 120 -8.78 -14.41 -3.82
CA ASN A 120 -10.06 -14.97 -4.26
C ASN A 120 -11.23 -14.40 -3.42
N ALA A 121 -11.86 -13.36 -3.96
CA ALA A 121 -13.02 -12.69 -3.36
C ALA A 121 -14.15 -13.65 -2.93
N SER A 122 -14.32 -14.78 -3.63
CA SER A 122 -15.38 -15.75 -3.30
C SER A 122 -15.17 -16.49 -1.99
N VAL A 123 -13.98 -16.41 -1.39
CA VAL A 123 -13.64 -17.12 -0.15
C VAL A 123 -12.98 -16.25 0.92
N ASN A 124 -12.52 -15.03 0.59
CA ASN A 124 -11.79 -14.15 1.50
C ASN A 124 -12.66 -13.14 2.27
N GLY A 125 -13.99 -13.34 2.29
CA GLY A 125 -14.91 -12.34 2.85
C GLY A 125 -15.36 -11.27 1.83
N ASN A 126 -15.18 -11.53 0.53
CA ASN A 126 -15.55 -10.65 -0.58
C ASN A 126 -14.72 -9.35 -0.68
N VAL A 127 -13.47 -9.42 -0.23
CA VAL A 127 -12.49 -8.34 -0.34
C VAL A 127 -11.82 -8.41 -1.71
N THR A 128 -11.75 -7.27 -2.40
CA THR A 128 -10.92 -7.14 -3.61
C THR A 128 -9.49 -6.85 -3.17
N VAL A 129 -8.58 -7.77 -3.44
CA VAL A 129 -7.16 -7.67 -3.07
C VAL A 129 -6.35 -7.43 -4.33
N ASP A 130 -5.55 -6.37 -4.35
CA ASP A 130 -4.69 -5.97 -5.47
C ASP A 130 -3.39 -6.78 -5.50
N TYR A 131 -2.91 -7.21 -4.31
CA TYR A 131 -1.73 -8.05 -4.20
C TYR A 131 -1.87 -9.13 -3.13
N GLN A 132 -1.63 -10.39 -3.54
CA GLN A 132 -1.66 -11.50 -2.62
C GLN A 132 -0.26 -11.79 -2.05
N TYR A 133 -0.09 -11.66 -0.74
CA TYR A 133 1.12 -12.08 -0.03
C TYR A 133 1.07 -13.52 0.51
N ALA A 134 -0.06 -14.22 0.36
CA ALA A 134 -0.23 -15.59 0.85
C ALA A 134 0.08 -15.69 2.36
N ASN A 135 0.93 -16.61 2.80
CA ASN A 135 1.17 -16.88 4.22
C ASN A 135 2.52 -16.35 4.73
N THR A 136 3.14 -15.42 4.02
CA THR A 136 4.44 -14.82 4.40
C THR A 136 4.30 -13.66 5.38
N ILE A 137 3.13 -13.03 5.41
CA ILE A 137 2.76 -12.01 6.39
C ILE A 137 1.65 -12.59 7.27
N ASN A 138 1.78 -12.41 8.57
CA ASN A 138 0.75 -12.75 9.55
C ASN A 138 0.45 -11.51 10.38
N LEU A 139 -0.82 -11.10 10.43
CA LEU A 139 -1.28 -9.95 11.21
C LEU A 139 -1.82 -10.44 12.55
N ASN A 140 -1.00 -10.43 13.60
CA ASN A 140 -1.39 -11.03 14.87
C ASN A 140 -2.62 -10.36 15.51
N ASN A 141 -3.62 -11.13 15.96
CA ASN A 141 -4.85 -10.57 16.55
C ASN A 141 -4.59 -9.84 17.88
N THR A 142 -3.50 -10.13 18.60
CA THR A 142 -3.20 -9.48 19.89
C THR A 142 -2.37 -8.22 19.73
N ALA A 143 -1.23 -8.30 19.05
CA ALA A 143 -0.39 -7.15 18.79
C ALA A 143 0.58 -7.47 17.66
N ASP A 144 0.79 -6.51 16.77
CA ASP A 144 1.81 -6.63 15.74
C ASP A 144 2.40 -5.27 15.38
N TYR A 145 3.48 -5.36 14.63
CA TYR A 145 4.11 -4.27 13.90
C TYR A 145 3.90 -4.54 12.42
N LEU A 146 3.58 -3.51 11.64
CA LEU A 146 3.45 -3.59 10.19
C LEU A 146 4.20 -2.41 9.56
N ALA A 147 4.98 -2.66 8.53
CA ALA A 147 5.66 -1.60 7.78
C ALA A 147 5.79 -1.90 6.30
N ILE A 148 5.92 -0.83 5.53
CA ILE A 148 6.32 -0.85 4.13
C ILE A 148 7.69 -0.21 4.02
N GLU A 149 8.64 -0.96 3.48
CA GLU A 149 10.04 -0.59 3.38
C GLU A 149 10.53 -0.70 1.95
N THR A 150 11.55 0.08 1.61
CA THR A 150 12.32 -0.15 0.38
C THR A 150 13.17 -1.42 0.51
N ALA A 151 13.65 -1.98 -0.62
CA ALA A 151 14.59 -3.11 -0.61
C ALA A 151 15.90 -2.82 0.16
N SER A 152 16.25 -1.55 0.37
CA SER A 152 17.37 -1.10 1.20
C SER A 152 17.01 -0.84 2.67
N GLN A 153 15.84 -1.32 3.14
CA GLN A 153 15.37 -1.21 4.53
C GLN A 153 15.15 0.24 4.99
N VAL A 154 14.79 1.13 4.06
CA VAL A 154 14.26 2.45 4.42
C VAL A 154 12.77 2.31 4.64
N VAL A 155 12.30 2.57 5.86
CA VAL A 155 10.88 2.59 6.21
C VAL A 155 10.22 3.75 5.48
N ILE A 156 9.23 3.41 4.64
CA ILE A 156 8.36 4.39 3.98
C ILE A 156 7.26 4.79 4.96
N ASP A 157 6.69 3.79 5.62
CA ASP A 157 5.66 3.95 6.64
C ASP A 157 5.62 2.71 7.54
N GLU A 158 5.24 2.91 8.79
CA GLU A 158 5.10 1.87 9.79
C GLU A 158 3.90 2.14 10.68
N THR A 159 3.42 1.11 11.35
CA THR A 159 2.44 1.24 12.41
C THR A 159 2.55 0.05 13.35
N SER A 160 2.21 0.26 14.61
CA SER A 160 2.09 -0.81 15.59
C SER A 160 0.70 -0.75 16.18
N TYR A 161 0.13 -1.92 16.43
CA TYR A 161 -1.17 -2.04 17.06
C TYR A 161 -1.15 -3.10 18.15
N ASP A 162 -1.98 -2.89 19.16
CA ASP A 162 -2.19 -3.88 20.21
C ASP A 162 -3.64 -3.88 20.74
N GLN A 163 -4.03 -4.99 21.37
CA GLN A 163 -5.31 -5.16 22.06
C GLN A 163 -5.46 -4.26 23.29
N VAL A 164 -4.37 -3.75 23.87
CA VAL A 164 -4.40 -2.89 25.07
C VAL A 164 -5.00 -1.51 24.73
N SER A 165 -4.88 -1.07 23.48
CA SER A 165 -5.56 0.10 22.93
C SER A 165 -7.10 0.02 23.03
N GLY A 166 -7.65 -1.21 23.12
CA GLY A 166 -9.08 -1.48 23.02
C GLY A 166 -9.61 -1.48 21.60
N LEU A 167 -8.74 -1.31 20.59
CA LEU A 167 -9.05 -1.35 19.16
C LEU A 167 -8.54 -2.65 18.54
N ASP A 168 -9.16 -3.76 18.95
CA ASP A 168 -9.00 -5.07 18.31
C ASP A 168 -10.39 -5.68 18.03
N PRO A 169 -11.08 -5.15 17.02
CA PRO A 169 -12.44 -5.57 16.75
C PRO A 169 -12.49 -6.89 15.96
N ASP A 170 -13.13 -7.91 16.53
CA ASP A 170 -13.53 -9.10 15.77
C ASP A 170 -14.44 -8.67 14.60
N GLY A 171 -14.04 -9.01 13.38
CA GLY A 171 -14.82 -8.79 12.17
C GLY A 171 -14.95 -7.33 11.75
N LYS A 172 -14.09 -6.44 12.25
CA LYS A 172 -13.98 -5.09 11.73
C LYS A 172 -12.50 -4.78 11.51
N SER A 173 -12.20 -3.96 10.52
CA SER A 173 -10.85 -3.43 10.38
C SER A 173 -10.59 -2.32 11.39
N ARG A 174 -9.31 -2.14 11.68
CA ARG A 174 -8.75 -0.92 12.27
C ARG A 174 -8.67 0.10 11.14
N SER A 175 -9.41 1.18 11.25
CA SER A 175 -9.58 2.22 10.23
C SER A 175 -8.97 3.53 10.71
N LEU A 176 -7.92 4.01 10.03
CA LEU A 176 -7.31 5.31 10.29
C LEU A 176 -8.31 6.43 9.96
N ASN A 177 -8.47 7.38 10.87
CA ASN A 177 -9.35 8.53 10.65
C ASN A 177 -8.86 9.34 9.43
N PRO A 178 -9.72 9.59 8.42
CA PRO A 178 -9.32 10.27 7.19
C PRO A 178 -8.90 11.74 7.39
N ASN A 179 -9.14 12.34 8.56
CA ASN A 179 -8.62 13.67 8.91
C ASN A 179 -7.14 13.65 9.35
N TYR A 180 -6.55 12.45 9.48
CA TYR A 180 -5.21 12.17 9.99
C TYR A 180 -4.54 11.13 9.07
N LEU A 181 -4.29 11.50 7.81
CA LEU A 181 -3.90 10.59 6.72
C LEU A 181 -2.40 10.67 6.38
N THR A 182 -1.54 10.79 7.38
CA THR A 182 -0.08 10.83 7.18
C THR A 182 0.58 9.61 7.81
N ALA A 183 1.77 9.24 7.31
CA ALA A 183 2.62 8.16 7.85
C ALA A 183 3.14 8.41 9.29
N PHE A 184 2.79 9.55 9.89
CA PHE A 184 3.06 9.81 11.31
C PHE A 184 1.78 9.73 12.14
N ASP A 185 0.63 10.00 11.53
CA ASP A 185 -0.65 9.94 12.21
C ASP A 185 -1.08 8.50 12.48
N ASN A 186 -0.70 7.56 11.61
CA ASN A 186 -0.94 6.12 11.78
C ASN A 186 0.03 5.43 12.76
N ASP A 187 1.04 6.13 13.29
CA ASP A 187 1.92 5.60 14.34
C ASP A 187 1.23 5.53 15.71
N THR A 188 0.05 6.13 15.85
CA THR A 188 -0.69 6.14 17.12
C THR A 188 -2.10 5.59 16.98
N ASP A 189 -2.39 4.59 17.82
CA ASP A 189 -3.72 3.99 17.93
C ASP A 189 -4.85 4.98 18.23
N LEU A 190 -4.53 6.18 18.74
CA LEU A 190 -5.52 7.24 18.98
C LEU A 190 -6.15 7.80 17.69
N ARG A 191 -5.56 7.55 16.52
CA ARG A 191 -6.11 7.96 15.23
C ARG A 191 -6.89 6.85 14.54
N PHE A 192 -6.84 5.63 15.05
CA PHE A 192 -7.63 4.52 14.56
C PHE A 192 -8.97 4.44 15.27
N CYS A 193 -9.94 3.87 14.58
CA CYS A 193 -11.21 3.44 15.13
C CYS A 193 -11.64 2.14 14.45
N GLU A 194 -12.68 1.49 14.97
CA GLU A 194 -13.29 0.35 14.30
C GLU A 194 -14.05 0.82 13.05
N ALA A 195 -13.88 0.14 11.92
CA ALA A 195 -14.67 0.42 10.74
C ALA A 195 -16.17 0.24 10.98
N THR A 196 -16.99 1.03 10.28
CA THR A 196 -18.45 1.03 10.44
C THR A 196 -19.19 0.62 9.16
N SER A 197 -18.57 0.82 8.01
CA SER A 197 -19.07 0.45 6.69
C SER A 197 -18.97 -1.06 6.47
N PRO A 198 -20.02 -1.72 5.97
CA PRO A 198 -19.94 -3.14 5.63
C PRO A 198 -19.11 -3.36 4.37
N ILE A 199 -18.25 -4.39 4.39
CA ILE A 199 -17.61 -4.87 3.16
C ILE A 199 -18.73 -5.38 2.25
N SER A 200 -18.86 -4.78 1.07
CA SER A 200 -19.94 -5.11 0.13
C SER A 200 -19.92 -6.59 -0.19
N GLY A 201 -21.01 -7.31 0.07
CA GLY A 201 -21.12 -8.76 -0.16
C GLY A 201 -20.37 -9.65 0.84
N GLY A 202 -19.68 -9.07 1.83
CA GLY A 202 -19.07 -9.74 2.97
C GLY A 202 -19.93 -9.66 4.24
N THR A 203 -19.36 -10.11 5.36
CA THR A 203 -19.97 -10.02 6.70
C THR A 203 -19.19 -9.14 7.67
N ASP A 204 -17.92 -8.89 7.38
CA ASP A 204 -17.04 -8.03 8.18
C ASP A 204 -17.21 -6.55 7.76
N LEU A 205 -16.75 -5.64 8.62
CA LEU A 205 -16.76 -4.20 8.39
C LEU A 205 -15.38 -3.70 7.96
N GLY A 206 -15.36 -2.81 6.99
CA GLY A 206 -14.17 -2.22 6.40
C GLY A 206 -14.47 -1.51 5.08
N SER A 207 -13.48 -0.79 4.58
CA SER A 207 -13.54 0.02 3.36
C SER A 207 -12.47 -0.34 2.31
N PRO A 208 -12.16 -1.63 2.07
CA PRO A 208 -11.05 -2.01 1.19
C PRO A 208 -11.16 -1.40 -0.22
N GLY A 209 -10.10 -0.72 -0.62
CA GLY A 209 -9.93 0.00 -1.89
C GLY A 209 -10.52 1.41 -1.88
N LEU A 210 -10.97 1.93 -0.74
CA LEU A 210 -11.68 3.21 -0.61
C LEU A 210 -11.20 3.98 0.63
N GLY A 211 -11.44 5.30 0.65
CA GLY A 211 -11.16 6.09 1.84
C GLY A 211 -12.01 5.66 3.05
N ASN A 212 -11.33 5.52 4.19
CA ASN A 212 -11.88 5.13 5.48
C ASN A 212 -13.07 5.98 5.97
N ASP A 213 -13.90 5.35 6.81
CA ASP A 213 -14.94 6.04 7.57
C ASP A 213 -14.34 7.09 8.52
N ASN A 214 -15.09 8.16 8.78
CA ASN A 214 -14.74 9.05 9.88
C ASN A 214 -14.98 8.34 11.22
N CYS A 215 -14.02 8.45 12.15
CA CYS A 215 -14.23 8.00 13.52
C CYS A 215 -15.35 8.82 14.20
N ILE A 216 -16.29 8.11 14.83
CA ILE A 216 -17.49 8.65 15.49
C ILE A 216 -17.38 8.69 17.01
#